data_AF-A0A1C5ALU2-F1
#
_entry.id   AF-A0A1C5ALU2-F1
#
_cell.length_a   1.000
_cell.length_b   1.000
_cell.length_c   1.000
_cell.angle_alpha   90.00
_cell.angle_beta   90.00
_cell.angle_gamma   90.00
#
_symmetry.space_group_name_H-M   'P 1'
#
loop_
_entity.id
_entity.type
_entity.pdbx_description
1 polymer ?
#
loop_
_entity_poly.entity_id
_entity_poly.type
_entity_poly.pdbx_seq_one_letter_code
_entity_poly.pdbx_strand_id
1 'polypeptide(L)'
;MTQAPSVQLSTGPPGTPLGSPSAGQPWWNRQRASTMPAHRYTRTEPQMPLVIPDRSWPSRELVRAPLWASVDLRDGNQALANPMDPIRKGRMFDLLVKLGLKHIEVGYPSASEADFEFVRESVTGARTTSPFRSSPWRPHSHLQQPRRGLRRAVRRMNRGDAMIDEIR
;
A
#
# COMPACT_ATOMS: atom_id res chain seq x y z
N MET A 1 23.51 -13.54 -36.22
CA MET A 1 23.40 -12.41 -35.25
C MET A 1 22.32 -11.47 -35.79
N THR A 2 21.10 -11.55 -35.25
CA THR A 2 19.98 -10.69 -35.69
C THR A 2 20.02 -9.39 -34.89
N GLN A 3 20.22 -8.27 -35.58
CA GLN A 3 20.30 -6.94 -34.98
C GLN A 3 18.95 -6.56 -34.34
N ALA A 4 18.97 -6.06 -33.11
CA ALA A 4 17.78 -5.52 -32.47
C ALA A 4 17.34 -4.22 -33.18
N PRO A 5 16.04 -3.98 -33.39
CA PRO A 5 15.57 -2.79 -34.09
C PRO A 5 15.83 -1.53 -33.25
N SER A 6 16.54 -0.58 -33.85
CA SER A 6 16.83 0.73 -33.27
C SER A 6 15.53 1.50 -32.96
N VAL A 7 15.29 1.80 -31.69
CA VAL A 7 14.17 2.65 -31.27
C VAL A 7 14.56 4.11 -31.52
N GLN A 8 14.06 4.70 -32.59
CA GLN A 8 14.17 6.14 -32.83
C GLN A 8 13.22 6.88 -31.88
N LEU A 9 13.77 7.48 -30.83
CA LEU A 9 13.06 8.47 -30.01
C LEU A 9 13.04 9.79 -30.79
N SER A 10 11.86 10.29 -31.14
CA SER A 10 11.68 11.60 -31.78
C SER A 10 12.13 12.70 -30.81
N THR A 11 13.18 13.44 -31.16
CA THR A 11 13.76 14.55 -30.39
C THR A 11 13.21 15.92 -30.79
N GLY A 12 12.04 15.98 -31.46
CA GLY A 12 11.41 17.22 -31.89
C GLY A 12 10.52 17.88 -30.81
N PRO A 13 10.15 19.16 -30.98
CA PRO A 13 9.13 19.80 -30.13
C PRO A 13 7.81 19.02 -30.18
N PRO A 14 6.93 19.10 -29.15
CA PRO A 14 5.67 18.36 -29.15
C PRO A 14 4.85 18.74 -30.38
N GLY A 15 4.81 17.84 -31.36
CA GLY A 15 4.08 18.03 -32.59
C GLY A 15 2.58 18.01 -32.32
N THR A 16 1.83 18.84 -33.05
CA THR A 16 0.36 18.73 -33.06
C THR A 16 -0.02 17.34 -33.58
N PRO A 17 -0.93 16.59 -32.91
CA PRO A 17 -1.42 15.32 -33.43
C PRO A 17 -2.10 15.51 -34.77
N LEU A 18 -1.64 14.80 -35.81
CA LEU A 18 -2.17 14.88 -37.17
C LEU A 18 -2.75 13.53 -37.66
N GLY A 19 -2.79 12.51 -36.80
CA GLY A 19 -3.35 11.21 -37.15
C GLY A 19 -4.86 11.26 -37.40
N SER A 20 -5.38 10.21 -38.02
CA SER A 20 -6.80 10.10 -38.34
C SER A 20 -7.68 10.11 -37.08
N PRO A 21 -8.92 10.65 -37.16
CA PRO A 21 -9.87 10.54 -36.06
C PRO A 21 -10.28 9.07 -35.86
N SER A 22 -10.74 8.74 -34.65
CA SER A 22 -11.24 7.39 -34.37
C SER A 22 -12.53 7.11 -35.13
N ALA A 23 -12.75 5.84 -35.49
CA ALA A 23 -14.02 5.42 -36.07
C ALA A 23 -15.19 5.76 -35.12
N GLY A 24 -16.23 6.40 -35.64
CA GLY A 24 -17.39 6.83 -34.84
C GLY A 24 -17.17 8.09 -33.98
N GLN A 25 -16.04 8.79 -34.14
CA GLN A 25 -15.79 10.04 -33.42
C GLN A 25 -16.84 11.12 -33.78
N PRO A 26 -17.50 11.74 -32.78
CA PRO A 26 -18.55 12.72 -33.05
C PRO A 26 -17.97 14.00 -33.65
N TRP A 27 -18.77 14.70 -34.48
CA TRP A 27 -18.31 15.86 -35.27
C TRP A 27 -17.79 17.03 -34.44
N TRP A 28 -18.29 17.20 -33.21
CA TRP A 28 -17.84 18.27 -32.31
C TRP A 28 -16.48 17.97 -31.68
N ASN A 29 -16.05 16.70 -31.68
CA ASN A 29 -14.73 16.32 -31.19
C ASN A 29 -13.69 16.47 -32.32
N ARG A 30 -12.84 17.50 -32.23
CA ARG A 30 -11.78 17.80 -33.20
C ARG A 30 -10.42 17.11 -32.91
N GLN A 31 -10.35 16.21 -31.92
CA GLN A 31 -9.11 15.49 -31.58
C GLN A 31 -8.62 14.61 -32.73
N ARG A 32 -7.31 14.38 -32.77
CA ARG A 32 -6.59 13.58 -33.78
C ARG A 32 -5.68 12.56 -33.09
N ALA A 33 -5.42 11.42 -33.73
CA ALA A 33 -4.53 10.41 -33.16
C ALA A 33 -3.08 10.94 -33.03
N SER A 34 -2.44 10.67 -31.89
CA SER A 34 -1.05 11.04 -31.64
C SER A 34 -0.07 10.01 -32.22
N THR A 35 1.20 10.38 -32.29
CA THR A 35 2.31 9.47 -32.66
C THR A 35 2.86 8.69 -31.47
N MET A 36 2.21 8.76 -30.30
CA MET A 36 2.66 8.01 -29.12
C MET A 36 2.59 6.50 -29.40
N PRO A 37 3.57 5.71 -28.94
CA PRO A 37 3.62 4.27 -29.18
C PRO A 37 2.63 3.51 -28.26
N ALA A 38 1.34 3.82 -28.37
CA ALA A 38 0.28 3.28 -27.52
C ALA A 38 0.19 1.74 -27.58
N HIS A 39 0.58 1.12 -28.69
CA HIS A 39 0.63 -0.34 -28.86
C HIS A 39 1.62 -1.04 -27.89
N ARG A 40 2.56 -0.31 -27.28
CA ARG A 40 3.44 -0.85 -26.23
C ARG A 40 2.71 -1.06 -24.89
N TYR A 41 1.54 -0.46 -24.74
CA TYR A 41 0.71 -0.54 -23.53
C TYR A 41 -0.55 -1.31 -23.88
N THR A 42 -0.55 -2.60 -23.56
CA THR A 42 -1.74 -3.42 -23.74
C THR A 42 -2.71 -3.13 -22.60
N ARG A 43 -4.01 -3.16 -22.91
CA ARG A 43 -5.03 -3.26 -21.86
C ARG A 43 -4.76 -4.58 -21.13
N THR A 44 -4.34 -4.49 -19.87
CA THR A 44 -4.27 -5.68 -19.03
C THR A 44 -5.71 -6.10 -18.74
N GLU A 45 -6.19 -7.11 -19.44
CA GLU A 45 -7.40 -7.79 -19.00
C GLU A 45 -7.10 -8.36 -17.62
N PRO A 46 -7.97 -8.14 -16.62
CA PRO A 46 -7.73 -8.69 -15.31
C PRO A 46 -7.65 -10.21 -15.46
N GLN A 47 -6.61 -10.83 -14.88
CA GLN A 47 -6.41 -12.29 -14.94
C GLN A 47 -7.65 -13.07 -14.47
N MET A 48 -8.49 -12.43 -13.64
CA MET A 48 -9.82 -12.88 -13.29
C MET A 48 -10.84 -11.74 -13.50
N PRO A 49 -11.97 -11.98 -14.18
CA PRO A 49 -13.03 -10.97 -14.30
C PRO A 49 -13.48 -10.48 -12.92
N LEU A 50 -13.40 -9.17 -12.68
CA LEU A 50 -13.90 -8.57 -11.43
C LEU A 50 -15.44 -8.45 -11.51
N VAL A 51 -16.12 -9.57 -11.32
CA VAL A 51 -17.58 -9.63 -11.26
C VAL A 51 -17.99 -9.69 -9.80
N ILE A 52 -18.36 -8.53 -9.27
CA ILE A 52 -18.94 -8.40 -7.92
C ILE A 52 -20.41 -7.99 -8.11
N PRO A 53 -21.33 -8.97 -8.28
CA PRO A 53 -22.75 -8.66 -8.37
C PRO A 53 -23.20 -7.98 -7.09
N ASP A 54 -24.15 -7.05 -7.21
CA ASP A 54 -24.74 -6.32 -6.07
C ASP A 54 -23.71 -5.57 -5.18
N ARG A 55 -22.64 -5.05 -5.78
CA ARG A 55 -21.65 -4.21 -5.06
C ARG A 55 -22.35 -3.06 -4.33
N SER A 56 -22.11 -2.97 -3.03
CA SER A 56 -22.76 -1.97 -2.17
C SER A 56 -21.87 -0.77 -1.83
N TRP A 57 -20.58 -0.80 -2.17
CA TRP A 57 -19.68 0.32 -1.91
C TRP A 57 -20.06 1.63 -2.63
N PRO A 58 -20.69 1.64 -3.84
CA PRO A 58 -21.10 2.90 -4.48
C PRO A 58 -22.21 3.64 -3.74
N SER A 59 -22.99 2.93 -2.91
CA SER A 59 -24.12 3.51 -2.17
C SER A 59 -23.81 3.72 -0.68
N ARG A 60 -22.55 3.60 -0.26
CA ARG A 60 -22.14 3.75 1.14
C ARG A 60 -21.29 5.00 1.32
N GLU A 61 -21.57 5.72 2.40
CA GLU A 61 -20.76 6.84 2.85
C GLU A 61 -19.80 6.40 3.96
N LEU A 62 -18.61 7.01 4.01
CA LEU A 62 -17.63 6.77 5.06
C LEU A 62 -18.05 7.54 6.32
N VAL A 63 -18.55 6.82 7.34
CA VAL A 63 -19.04 7.41 8.60
C VAL A 63 -18.07 7.32 9.77
N ARG A 64 -16.94 6.63 9.61
CA ARG A 64 -15.94 6.42 10.66
C ARG A 64 -14.55 6.32 10.07
N ALA A 65 -13.55 6.76 10.83
CA ALA A 65 -12.16 6.58 10.44
C ALA A 65 -11.80 5.08 10.36
N PRO A 66 -10.99 4.67 9.37
CA PRO A 66 -10.41 3.34 9.35
C PRO A 66 -9.30 3.21 10.40
N LEU A 67 -8.79 1.99 10.56
CA LEU A 67 -7.51 1.78 11.21
C LEU A 67 -6.40 2.24 10.27
N TRP A 68 -5.61 3.20 10.71
CA TRP A 68 -4.46 3.71 9.95
C TRP A 68 -3.20 2.92 10.27
N ALA A 69 -2.47 2.56 9.22
CA ALA A 69 -1.13 1.98 9.27
C ALA A 69 -0.20 2.81 8.38
N SER A 70 0.77 3.49 8.99
CA SER A 70 1.77 4.28 8.26
C SER A 70 2.93 3.39 7.84
N VAL A 71 3.39 3.57 6.60
CA VAL A 71 4.52 2.84 5.99
C VAL A 71 5.66 3.77 5.62
N ASP A 72 5.61 5.03 6.08
CA ASP A 72 6.48 6.13 5.69
C ASP A 72 7.97 5.84 6.02
N LEU A 73 8.26 5.18 7.14
CA LEU A 73 9.64 4.87 7.56
C LEU A 73 10.29 3.71 6.78
N ARG A 74 9.47 2.88 6.09
CA ARG A 74 9.94 1.76 5.28
C ARG A 74 9.71 2.04 3.80
N ASP A 75 8.47 1.97 3.34
CA ASP A 75 8.13 2.06 1.92
C ASP A 75 8.32 3.49 1.40
N GLY A 76 7.90 4.48 2.18
CA GLY A 76 8.16 5.88 1.88
C GLY A 76 9.66 6.19 1.82
N ASN A 77 10.44 5.66 2.76
CA ASN A 77 11.89 5.81 2.78
C ASN A 77 12.58 5.16 1.58
N GLN A 78 12.08 4.02 1.07
CA GLN A 78 12.60 3.36 -0.13
C GLN A 78 12.36 4.15 -1.42
N ALA A 79 11.35 5.02 -1.46
CA ALA A 79 11.04 5.85 -2.63
C ALA A 79 11.91 7.12 -2.72
N LEU A 80 12.69 7.46 -1.69
CA LEU A 80 13.51 8.66 -1.67
C LEU A 80 14.81 8.47 -2.46
N ALA A 81 15.18 9.48 -3.27
CA ALA A 81 16.48 9.51 -3.93
C ALA A 81 17.64 9.50 -2.91
N ASN A 82 17.47 10.20 -1.78
CA ASN A 82 18.36 10.15 -0.63
C ASN A 82 17.58 9.60 0.57
N PRO A 83 17.86 8.37 1.01
CA PRO A 83 17.21 7.77 2.17
C PRO A 83 17.33 8.64 3.42
N MET A 84 16.36 8.50 4.34
CA MET A 84 16.36 9.19 5.62
C MET A 84 17.55 8.75 6.47
N ASP A 85 18.32 9.74 6.95
CA ASP A 85 19.26 9.54 8.04
C ASP A 85 18.51 9.21 9.36
N PRO A 86 19.21 8.67 10.38
CA PRO A 86 18.59 8.31 11.66
C PRO A 86 17.82 9.46 12.34
N ILE A 87 18.29 10.71 12.20
CA ILE A 87 17.64 11.88 12.79
C ILE A 87 16.31 12.16 12.10
N ARG A 88 16.27 12.08 10.76
CA ARG A 88 15.03 12.25 9.99
C ARG A 88 14.04 11.13 10.27
N LYS A 89 14.50 9.87 10.35
CA LYS A 89 13.65 8.74 10.75
C LYS A 89 13.06 8.94 12.14
N GLY A 90 13.87 9.33 13.12
CA GLY A 90 13.41 9.61 14.47
C GLY A 90 12.36 10.72 14.52
N ARG A 91 12.58 11.84 13.80
CA ARG A 91 11.60 12.93 13.71
C ARG A 91 10.29 12.50 13.06
N MET A 92 10.35 11.69 12.00
CA MET A 92 9.17 11.15 11.34
C MET A 92 8.40 10.22 12.28
N PHE A 93 9.09 9.32 12.97
CA PHE A 93 8.47 8.44 13.97
C PHE A 93 7.75 9.25 15.06
N ASP A 94 8.44 10.23 15.66
CA ASP A 94 7.87 11.08 16.72
C ASP A 94 6.64 11.86 16.22
N LEU A 95 6.67 12.34 14.98
CA LEU A 95 5.53 13.01 14.34
C LEU A 95 4.33 12.07 14.20
N LEU A 96 4.55 10.86 13.66
CA LEU A 96 3.49 9.87 13.44
C LEU A 96 2.84 9.46 14.78
N VAL A 97 3.65 9.30 15.83
CA VAL A 97 3.16 9.04 17.19
C VAL A 97 2.35 10.23 17.73
N LYS A 98 2.82 11.46 17.55
CA LYS A 98 2.09 12.69 17.96
C LYS A 98 0.76 12.85 17.24
N LEU A 99 0.68 12.46 15.97
CA LEU A 99 -0.57 12.42 15.18
C LEU A 99 -1.56 11.36 15.69
N GLY A 100 -1.11 10.43 16.55
CA GLY A 100 -1.96 9.40 17.13
C GLY A 100 -2.03 8.10 16.33
N LEU A 101 -1.15 7.92 15.33
CA LEU A 101 -1.06 6.66 14.59
C LEU A 101 -0.62 5.52 15.51
N LYS A 102 -1.30 4.37 15.37
CA LYS A 102 -1.10 3.21 16.25
C LYS A 102 -0.39 2.04 15.57
N HIS A 103 -0.36 2.04 14.24
CA HIS A 103 0.39 1.05 13.46
C HIS A 103 1.36 1.83 12.57
N ILE A 104 2.65 1.60 12.77
CA ILE A 104 3.73 2.25 12.03
C ILE A 104 4.72 1.15 11.65
N GLU A 105 4.94 0.95 10.36
CA GLU A 105 6.00 0.07 9.85
C GLU A 105 7.33 0.82 9.93
N VAL A 106 8.28 0.28 10.68
CA VAL A 106 9.52 0.98 11.06
C VAL A 106 10.75 0.61 10.22
N GLY A 107 10.66 -0.41 9.37
CA GLY A 107 11.75 -0.84 8.50
C GLY A 107 11.67 -2.32 8.10
N TYR A 108 12.68 -2.77 7.34
CA TYR A 108 12.83 -4.16 6.91
C TYR A 108 14.20 -4.71 7.37
N PRO A 109 14.32 -5.06 8.67
CA PRO A 109 15.62 -5.28 9.35
C PRO A 109 16.42 -6.49 8.84
N SER A 110 15.78 -7.45 8.19
CA SER A 110 16.46 -8.61 7.60
C SER A 110 17.20 -8.28 6.30
N ALA A 111 16.95 -7.12 5.68
CA ALA A 111 17.60 -6.71 4.43
C ALA A 111 18.31 -5.35 4.51
N SER A 112 18.32 -4.71 5.69
CA SER A 112 18.95 -3.39 5.88
C SER A 112 19.50 -3.25 7.30
N GLU A 113 20.81 -3.07 7.41
CA GLU A 113 21.51 -2.83 8.67
C GLU A 113 21.03 -1.53 9.33
N ALA A 114 20.83 -0.46 8.54
CA ALA A 114 20.31 0.81 9.05
C ALA A 114 18.87 0.68 9.62
N ASP A 115 18.04 -0.18 9.03
CA ASP A 115 16.70 -0.46 9.57
C ASP A 115 16.80 -1.30 10.86
N PHE A 116 17.73 -2.25 10.89
CA PHE A 116 18.00 -3.05 12.08
C PHE A 116 18.46 -2.19 13.26
N GLU A 117 19.39 -1.26 13.04
CA GLU A 117 19.85 -0.31 14.04
C GLU A 117 18.72 0.58 14.55
N PHE A 118 17.89 1.11 13.65
CA PHE A 118 16.75 1.95 14.01
C PHE A 118 15.70 1.20 14.85
N VAL A 119 15.41 -0.06 14.51
CA VAL A 119 14.51 -0.90 15.31
C VAL A 119 15.06 -1.12 16.71
N ARG A 120 16.37 -1.40 16.83
CA ARG A 120 17.02 -1.54 18.15
C ARG A 120 16.97 -0.26 18.96
N GLU A 121 17.25 0.89 18.36
CA GLU A 121 17.14 2.20 19.02
C GLU A 121 15.72 2.45 19.52
N SER A 122 14.72 2.16 18.69
CA SER A 122 13.31 2.41 19.00
C SER A 122 12.77 1.57 20.17
N VAL A 123 13.25 0.32 20.29
CA VAL A 123 12.86 -0.59 21.38
C VAL A 123 13.66 -0.30 22.67
N THR A 124 14.95 -0.03 22.55
CA THR A 124 15.86 0.07 23.71
C THR A 124 15.91 1.49 24.29
N GLY A 125 15.83 2.51 23.43
CA GLY A 125 16.06 3.92 23.76
C GLY A 125 14.87 4.64 24.41
N ALA A 126 13.87 3.93 24.93
CA ALA A 126 12.69 4.49 25.58
C ALA A 126 11.86 5.49 24.72
N ARG A 127 12.02 5.48 23.39
CA ARG A 127 11.19 6.31 22.47
C ARG A 127 9.72 5.85 22.45
N THR A 128 9.45 4.66 22.97
CA THR A 128 8.11 4.13 23.33
C THR A 128 7.67 4.60 24.73
N THR A 129 7.70 5.90 25.02
CA THR A 129 7.20 6.48 26.29
C THR A 129 5.97 7.36 26.07
N SER A 130 4.86 6.74 25.67
CA SER A 130 3.47 7.24 25.73
C SER A 130 2.57 6.02 25.54
N PRO A 131 1.33 5.92 26.08
CA PRO A 131 0.71 4.62 26.35
C PRO A 131 0.30 3.95 25.04
N PHE A 132 1.26 3.26 24.43
CA PHE A 132 1.06 1.99 23.78
C PHE A 132 0.67 1.00 24.88
N ARG A 133 -0.43 1.31 25.59
CA ARG A 133 -1.15 0.30 26.35
C ARG A 133 -1.53 -0.67 25.27
N SER A 134 -0.94 -1.85 25.32
CA SER A 134 -1.54 -3.05 24.76
C SER A 134 -2.99 -3.02 25.24
N SER A 135 -3.88 -2.43 24.44
CA SER A 135 -5.28 -2.71 24.60
C SER A 135 -5.32 -4.19 24.30
N PRO A 136 -5.60 -5.06 25.28
CA PRO A 136 -5.74 -6.48 24.98
C PRO A 136 -6.73 -6.52 23.83
N TRP A 137 -6.31 -7.14 22.73
CA TRP A 137 -7.08 -7.22 21.51
C TRP A 137 -8.54 -7.55 21.89
N ARG A 138 -9.42 -6.54 21.80
CA ARG A 138 -10.85 -6.74 22.03
C ARG A 138 -11.40 -7.05 20.65
N PRO A 139 -11.87 -8.28 20.39
CA PRO A 139 -12.61 -8.54 19.18
C PRO A 139 -13.78 -7.55 19.15
N HIS A 140 -13.86 -6.72 18.11
CA HIS A 140 -14.99 -5.82 17.92
C HIS A 140 -16.26 -6.68 17.84
N SER A 141 -17.06 -6.68 18.90
CA SER A 141 -18.34 -7.40 19.00
C SER A 141 -19.48 -6.74 18.22
N HIS A 142 -19.20 -5.89 17.23
CA HIS A 142 -20.22 -5.19 16.43
C HIS A 142 -20.55 -5.85 15.09
N LEU A 143 -20.19 -7.12 14.93
CA LEU A 143 -20.71 -8.01 13.88
C LEU A 143 -21.38 -9.24 14.51
N GLN A 144 -22.32 -9.01 15.43
CA GLN A 144 -23.34 -10.00 15.76
C GLN A 144 -24.68 -9.50 15.20
N GLN A 145 -24.90 -9.76 13.91
CA GLN A 145 -26.26 -10.03 13.46
C GLN A 145 -26.44 -11.57 13.46
N PRO A 146 -27.55 -12.09 14.00
CA PRO A 146 -27.69 -13.52 14.21
C PRO A 146 -27.98 -14.22 12.88
N ARG A 147 -27.02 -14.96 12.34
CA ARG A 147 -27.34 -16.02 11.36
C ARG A 147 -27.47 -17.33 12.12
N ARG A 148 -28.70 -17.86 12.14
CA ARG A 148 -29.04 -19.17 12.67
C ARG A 148 -28.13 -20.24 12.04
N GLY A 149 -27.58 -21.10 12.88
CA GLY A 149 -26.98 -22.37 12.49
C GLY A 149 -25.50 -22.30 12.13
N LEU A 150 -24.62 -22.46 13.14
CA LEU A 150 -23.42 -23.31 13.09
C LEU A 150 -22.76 -23.32 14.48
N ARG A 151 -23.32 -24.07 15.43
CA ARG A 151 -22.64 -24.38 16.70
C ARG A 151 -21.87 -25.68 16.52
N ARG A 152 -20.57 -25.61 16.18
CA ARG A 152 -19.52 -26.64 16.42
C ARG A 152 -18.20 -26.27 15.72
N ALA A 153 -17.52 -25.20 16.16
CA ALA A 153 -16.12 -24.97 15.74
C ALA A 153 -15.28 -24.04 16.64
N VAL A 154 -15.83 -23.46 17.72
CA VAL A 154 -15.15 -22.40 18.50
C VAL A 154 -14.49 -22.91 19.79
N ARG A 155 -14.19 -24.21 19.91
CA ARG A 155 -13.62 -24.80 21.14
C ARG A 155 -12.30 -25.55 20.97
N ARG A 156 -11.48 -25.19 19.97
CA ARG A 156 -10.17 -25.84 19.75
C ARG A 156 -8.99 -24.91 19.40
N MET A 157 -9.12 -23.60 19.59
CA MET A 157 -8.07 -22.65 19.16
C MET A 157 -7.44 -21.82 20.31
N ASN A 158 -7.63 -22.21 21.57
CA ASN A 158 -7.03 -21.56 22.76
C ASN A 158 -5.94 -22.41 23.43
N ARG A 159 -5.05 -23.04 22.66
CA ARG A 159 -3.83 -23.69 23.21
C ARG A 159 -2.65 -23.51 22.26
N GLY A 160 -2.21 -22.26 22.12
CA GLY A 160 -1.00 -21.90 21.36
C GLY A 160 -0.09 -20.89 22.06
N ASP A 161 -0.38 -20.52 23.32
CA ASP A 161 0.52 -19.69 24.13
C ASP A 161 1.63 -20.58 24.72
N ALA A 162 2.67 -20.83 23.94
CA ALA A 162 4.03 -21.19 24.39
C ALA A 162 4.94 -21.40 23.17
N MET A 163 5.58 -20.33 22.68
CA MET A 163 6.86 -20.41 21.96
C MET A 163 7.42 -18.99 21.74
N ILE A 164 7.89 -18.37 22.82
CA ILE A 164 8.94 -17.36 22.75
C ILE A 164 9.93 -17.74 23.84
N ASP A 165 10.80 -18.69 23.49
CA ASP A 165 12.13 -18.85 24.05
C ASP A 165 12.91 -19.70 23.06
N GLU A 166 14.16 -19.31 22.81
CA GLU A 166 15.18 -19.98 21.98
C GLU A 166 15.39 -19.44 20.55
N ILE A 167 16.09 -18.30 20.47
CA ILE A 167 17.15 -18.09 19.46
C ILE A 167 18.36 -17.52 20.20
N ARG A 168 19.34 -18.39 20.46
CA ARG A 168 20.76 -18.04 20.59
C ARG A 168 21.43 -18.33 19.25
#